data_AF-A0A9X3PU83-F1
#
_entry.id   AF-A0A9X3PU83-F1
#
_cell.length_a   1.000
_cell.length_b   1.000
_cell.length_c   1.000
_cell.angle_alpha   90.00
_cell.angle_beta   90.00
_cell.angle_gamma   90.00
#
_symmetry.space_group_name_H-M   'P 1'
#
loop_
_entity.id
_entity.type
_entity.pdbx_description
1 polymer ?
#
loop_
_entity_poly.entity_id
_entity_poly.type
_entity_poly.pdbx_seq_one_letter_code
_entity_poly.pdbx_strand_id
1 'polypeptide(L)' 'MSAMFFVVTLLLYLAGTTCSLTYLLRRSETLAKVALVVTGIGFLSHTGALLARMIEAGHVPLTNFHDAMSFFS' A
#
# COMPACT_ATOMS: atom_id res chain seq x y z
N MET A 1 8.62 -6.23 13.80
CA MET A 1 8.78 -4.86 13.23
C MET A 1 8.17 -4.74 11.83
N SER A 2 8.33 -5.70 10.91
CA SER A 2 7.69 -5.65 9.57
C SER A 2 6.15 -5.70 9.59
N ALA A 3 5.54 -6.47 10.49
CA ALA A 3 4.08 -6.62 10.56
C ALA A 3 3.35 -5.30 10.86
N MET A 4 3.96 -4.37 11.62
CA MET A 4 3.34 -3.07 11.88
C MET A 4 3.37 -2.15 10.65
N PHE A 5 4.44 -2.17 9.86
CA PHE A 5 4.48 -1.45 8.59
C PHE A 5 3.38 -1.94 7.64
N PHE A 6 3.18 -3.25 7.60
CA PHE A 6 2.16 -3.86 6.75
C PHE A 6 0.75 -3.44 7.12
N VAL A 7 0.42 -3.43 8.42
CA VAL A 7 -0.88 -2.96 8.91
C VAL A 7 -1.08 -1.48 8.59
N VAL A 8 -0.04 -0.65 8.71
CA VAL A 8 -0.12 0.77 8.37
C VAL A 8 -0.33 0.98 6.86
N THR A 9 0.39 0.24 6.01
CA THR A 9 0.20 0.27 4.54
C THR A 9 -1.22 -0.15 4.15
N LEU A 10 -1.73 -1.22 4.77
CA LEU A 10 -3.09 -1.70 4.53
C LEU A 10 -4.14 -0.65 4.91
N LEU A 11 -3.97 0.02 6.05
CA LEU A 11 -4.85 1.11 6.48
C LEU A 11 -4.79 2.32 5.53
N LEU A 12 -3.60 2.67 5.05
CA LEU A 12 -3.41 3.73 4.06
C LEU A 12 -4.11 3.40 2.73
N TYR A 13 -4.01 2.16 2.25
CA TYR A 13 -4.71 1.74 1.03
C TYR A 13 -6.23 1.70 1.20
N LEU A 14 -6.73 1.24 2.35
CA LEU A 14 -8.16 1.29 2.66
C LEU A 14 -8.68 2.73 2.71
N ALA A 15 -7.91 3.64 3.31
CA ALA A 15 -8.24 5.07 3.33
C ALA A 15 -8.24 5.68 1.92
N GLY A 16 -7.22 5.38 1.11
CA GLY A 16 -7.13 5.83 -0.28
C GLY A 16 -8.27 5.31 -1.17
N THR A 17 -8.66 4.04 -0.97
CA THR A 17 -9.80 3.41 -1.65
C THR A 17 -11.11 4.11 -1.28
N THR A 18 -11.33 4.36 0.02
CA THR A 18 -12.53 5.06 0.50
C THR A 18 -12.59 6.47 -0.07
N CYS A 19 -11.47 7.20 -0.06
CA CYS A 19 -11.40 8.55 -0.61
C CYS A 19 -11.69 8.56 -2.13
N SER A 20 -11.15 7.58 -2.87
CA SER A 20 -11.39 7.42 -4.30
C SER A 20 -12.85 7.07 -4.62
N LEU A 21 -13.48 6.20 -3.82
CA LEU A 21 -14.92 5.92 -3.91
C LEU A 21 -15.76 7.18 -3.61
N THR A 22 -15.41 7.95 -2.59
CA THR A 22 -16.11 9.21 -2.28
C THR A 22 -15.94 10.26 -3.38
N TYR A 23 -14.78 10.29 -4.05
CA TYR A 23 -14.55 11.12 -5.23
C TYR A 23 -15.38 10.66 -6.44
N LEU A 24 -15.55 9.35 -6.64
CA LEU A 24 -16.41 8.82 -7.70
C LEU A 24 -17.87 9.28 -7.53
N LEU A 25 -18.31 9.44 -6.27
CA LEU A 25 -19.63 9.98 -5.92
C LEU A 25 -19.71 11.51 -5.97
N ARG A 26 -18.58 12.23 -5.87
CA ARG A 26 -18.48 13.69 -5.91
C ARG A 26 -17.32 14.14 -6.81
N ARG A 27 -17.63 14.39 -8.09
CA ARG A 27 -16.71 14.87 -9.13
C ARG A 27 -16.03 16.20 -8.74
N SER A 28 -14.97 16.13 -7.94
CA SER A 28 -14.20 17.27 -7.43
C SER A 28 -12.70 17.07 -7.70
N GLU A 29 -12.15 17.83 -8.65
CA GLU A 29 -10.75 17.68 -9.10
C GLU A 29 -9.72 17.78 -7.96
N THR A 30 -10.02 18.53 -6.90
CA THR A 30 -9.16 18.63 -5.71
C THR A 30 -9.09 17.29 -4.96
N LEU A 31 -10.22 16.60 -4.79
CA LEU A 31 -10.27 15.27 -4.17
C LEU A 31 -9.50 14.24 -5.01
N ALA A 32 -9.56 14.34 -6.35
CA ALA A 32 -8.78 13.47 -7.24
C ALA A 32 -7.27 13.63 -7.05
N LYS A 33 -6.78 14.86 -6.98
CA LYS A 33 -5.35 15.15 -6.78
C LYS A 33 -4.86 14.65 -5.43
N VAL A 34 -5.65 14.87 -4.37
CA VAL A 34 -5.32 14.38 -3.02
C VAL A 34 -5.29 12.85 -2.99
N ALA A 35 -6.29 12.18 -3.56
CA ALA A 35 -6.33 10.72 -3.63
C ALA A 35 -5.13 10.15 -4.39
N LEU A 36 -4.72 10.79 -5.50
CA LEU A 36 -3.58 10.36 -6.30
C LEU A 36 -2.25 10.52 -5.55
N VAL A 37 -2.05 11.64 -4.85
CA VAL A 37 -0.86 11.84 -4.02
C VAL A 37 -0.79 10.83 -2.87
N VAL A 38 -1.89 10.64 -2.14
CA VAL A 38 -1.94 9.69 -1.02
C VAL A 38 -1.68 8.26 -1.49
N THR A 39 -2.31 7.84 -2.59
CA THR A 39 -2.11 6.51 -3.17
C THR A 39 -0.69 6.33 -3.69
N GLY A 40 -0.11 7.37 -4.31
CA GLY A 40 1.28 7.37 -4.78
C GLY A 40 2.29 7.21 -3.64
N ILE A 41 2.07 7.91 -2.52
CA ILE A 41 2.91 7.75 -1.31
C ILE A 41 2.78 6.33 -0.75
N GLY A 42 1.56 5.80 -0.62
CA GLY A 42 1.32 4.43 -0.17
C GLY A 42 2.03 3.39 -1.05
N PHE A 43 1.98 3.57 -2.37
CA PHE A 43 2.67 2.71 -3.33
C PHE A 43 4.19 2.75 -3.19
N LEU A 44 4.79 3.93 -3.01
CA LEU A 44 6.24 4.06 -2.81
C LEU A 44 6.68 3.42 -1.49
N SER A 45 5.93 3.65 -0.41
CA SER A 45 6.19 3.03 0.90
C SER A 45 6.08 1.50 0.82
N HIS A 46 5.05 0.98 0.14
CA HIS A 46 4.88 -0.46 -0.05
C HIS A 46 6.05 -1.07 -0.84
N THR A 47 6.42 -0.44 -1.95
CA THR A 47 7.55 -0.88 -2.78
C THR A 47 8.87 -0.91 -1.99
N GLY A 48 9.12 0.12 -1.17
CA GLY A 48 10.28 0.16 -0.28
C GLY A 48 10.27 -0.96 0.77
N ALA A 49 9.11 -1.25 1.36
CA ALA A 49 8.95 -2.33 2.32
C ALA A 49 9.22 -3.71 1.68
N LEU A 50 8.74 -3.95 0.46
CA LEU A 50 9.03 -5.18 -0.28
C LEU A 50 10.51 -5.35 -0.58
N LEU A 51 11.19 -4.27 -0.96
CA LEU A 51 12.63 -4.31 -1.24
C LEU A 51 13.44 -4.60 0.03
N ALA A 52 13.12 -3.94 1.14
CA ALA A 52 13.76 -4.21 2.43
C ALA A 52 13.55 -5.67 2.86
N ARG A 53 12.32 -6.18 2.71
CA ARG A 53 11.96 -7.57 3.01
C ARG A 53 12.70 -8.58 2.13
N MET A 54 12.87 -8.28 0.83
CA MET A 54 13.65 -9.11 -0.09
C MET A 54 15.13 -9.17 0.30
N ILE A 55 15.70 -8.03 0.70
CA ILE A 55 17.09 -7.96 1.15
C ILE A 55 17.28 -8.74 2.46
N GLU A 56 16.36 -8.60 3.42
CA GLU A 56 16.39 -9.31 4.71
C GLU A 56 16.18 -10.83 4.56
N ALA A 57 15.28 -11.26 3.67
CA ALA A 57 14.96 -12.68 3.47
C ALA A 57 15.98 -13.40 2.57
N GLY A 58 16.74 -12.67 1.74
CA GLY A 58 17.69 -13.25 0.76
C GLY A 58 17.02 -14.01 -0.39
N HIS A 59 15.69 -13.98 -0.47
CA HIS A 59 14.89 -14.57 -1.54
C HIS A 59 13.63 -13.73 -1.78
N VAL A 60 12.96 -13.96 -2.92
CA VAL A 60 11.66 -13.34 -3.20
C VAL A 60 10.62 -13.88 -2.20
N PRO A 61 9.86 -13.03 -1.50
CA PRO A 61 8.91 -13.44 -0.45
C PRO A 61 7.62 -14.01 -1.06
N LEU A 62 7.75 -15.09 -1.83
CA LEU A 62 6.66 -15.86 -2.44
C LEU A 62 6.67 -17.32 -1.98
N THR A 63 7.57 -17.68 -1.07
CA THR A 63 7.84 -19.06 -0.66
C THR A 63 6.85 -19.58 0.38
N ASN A 64 6.07 -18.70 1.02
CA ASN A 64 4.96 -19.09 1.90
C ASN A 64 3.76 -18.14 1.75
N PHE A 65 2.59 -18.60 2.20
CA PHE A 65 1.32 -17.89 2.04
C PHE A 65 1.30 -16.52 2.76
N HIS A 66 1.93 -16.42 3.92
CA HIS A 66 2.01 -15.16 4.67
C HIS A 66 2.86 -14.12 3.94
N ASP A 67 3.99 -14.52 3.39
CA ASP A 67 4.88 -13.66 2.61
C ASP A 67 4.24 -13.28 1.27
N ALA A 68 3.52 -14.20 0.62
CA ALA A 68 2.76 -13.89 -0.60
C ALA A 68 1.64 -12.88 -0.32
N MET A 69 0.85 -13.05 0.75
CA MET A 69 -0.13 -12.03 1.15
C MET A 69 0.55 -10.71 1.48
N SER A 70 1.73 -10.76 2.10
CA SER A 70 2.55 -9.58 2.40
C SER A 70 3.12 -8.90 1.16
N PHE A 71 3.24 -9.63 0.06
CA PHE A 71 3.70 -9.10 -1.22
C PHE A 71 2.59 -8.32 -1.95
N PHE A 72 1.36 -8.82 -1.89
CA PHE A 72 0.23 -8.32 -2.70
C PHE A 72 -0.64 -7.24 -2.05
N SER A 73 -0.48 -6.94 -0.76
CA SER A 73 -1.27 -5.92 -0.05
C SER A 73 -0.41 -4.72 0.30
#